data_AF-Q7NA31-F1
#
_entry.id   AF-Q7NA31-F1
#
_cell.length_a   1.000
_cell.length_b   1.000
_cell.length_c   1.000
_cell.angle_alpha   90.00
_cell.angle_beta   90.00
_cell.angle_gamma   90.00
#
_symmetry.space_group_name_H-M   'P 1'
#
loop_
_entity.id
_entity.type
_entity.pdbx_description
1 polymer ?
#
loop_
_entity_poly.entity_id
_entity_poly.type
_entity_poly.pdbx_seq_one_letter_code
_entity_poly.pdbx_strand_id
1 'polypeptide(L)'
;MSTRIVNERDPQYVVAEGEKRAIRTIKLFISLGFIAESGFLLMGLILFPDNGPLVWRLVWALGLCGIGMGAAVGGLTYLVSARFTPGSTGAYIMTAVSSTLLFSVCQTLCWGLDHNVGLNYWGSIEMPLLFLIKGYTAALIAGILGSFLLNSVTGARFLARLKVF
;
A
#
# COMPACT_ATOMS: atom_id res chain seq x y z
N MET A 1 15.30 30.11 -3.86
CA MET A 1 16.58 29.38 -3.66
C MET A 1 16.26 28.16 -2.81
N SER A 2 16.08 26.98 -3.42
CA SER A 2 15.85 25.73 -2.68
C SER A 2 17.20 25.20 -2.21
N THR A 3 17.40 25.13 -0.89
CA THR A 3 18.58 24.55 -0.26
C THR A 3 18.52 23.03 -0.41
N ARG A 4 19.07 22.51 -1.51
CA ARG A 4 19.36 21.08 -1.65
C ARG A 4 20.31 20.65 -0.54
N ILE A 5 19.81 19.93 0.44
CA ILE A 5 20.66 19.27 1.44
C ILE A 5 21.24 18.03 0.75
N VAL A 6 22.38 18.21 0.09
CA VAL A 6 23.16 17.10 -0.48
C VAL A 6 23.82 16.38 0.69
N ASN A 7 23.41 15.14 0.95
CA ASN A 7 24.13 14.28 1.88
C ASN A 7 25.47 13.89 1.23
N GLU A 8 26.57 14.46 1.73
CA GLU A 8 27.93 14.30 1.16
C GLU A 8 28.44 12.85 1.15
N ARG A 9 27.80 11.93 1.89
CA ARG A 9 28.15 10.49 1.87
C ARG A 9 27.54 9.71 0.71
N ASP A 10 26.52 10.22 0.03
CA ASP A 10 25.86 9.52 -1.09
C ASP A 10 25.24 10.56 -2.07
N PRO A 11 26.04 11.11 -3.01
CA PRO A 11 25.64 12.20 -3.91
C PRO A 11 24.52 11.84 -4.91
N GLN A 12 24.08 10.58 -4.96
CA GLN A 12 22.93 10.12 -5.74
C GLN A 12 21.60 10.09 -4.98
N TYR A 13 21.58 10.36 -3.67
CA TYR A 13 20.32 10.49 -2.92
C TYR A 13 19.68 11.86 -3.17
N VAL A 14 19.25 12.09 -4.41
CA VAL A 14 18.36 13.21 -4.71
C VAL A 14 16.98 12.77 -4.26
N VAL A 15 16.62 13.19 -3.04
CA VAL A 15 15.23 13.13 -2.57
C VAL A 15 14.38 13.81 -3.63
N ALA A 16 13.50 13.05 -4.26
CA ALA A 16 12.47 13.64 -5.09
C ALA A 16 11.76 14.69 -4.22
N GLU A 17 11.74 15.95 -4.65
CA GLU A 17 11.06 17.03 -3.92
C GLU A 17 9.64 17.22 -4.46
N GLY A 18 8.74 17.67 -3.57
CA GLY A 18 7.37 18.03 -3.92
C GLY A 18 6.61 16.93 -4.65
N GLU A 19 6.09 17.26 -5.83
CA GLU A 19 5.22 16.42 -6.66
C GLU A 19 5.83 15.06 -7.02
N LYS A 20 7.14 15.02 -7.33
CA LYS A 20 7.80 13.76 -7.69
C LYS A 20 7.80 12.75 -6.54
N ARG A 21 7.92 13.23 -5.29
CA ARG A 21 7.82 12.38 -4.09
C ARG A 21 6.40 11.87 -3.91
N ALA A 22 5.41 12.74 -4.08
CA ALA A 22 4.01 12.38 -3.97
C ALA A 22 3.64 11.27 -4.96
N ILE A 23 3.95 11.47 -6.25
CA ILE A 23 3.69 10.50 -7.32
C ILE A 23 4.38 9.17 -7.02
N ARG A 24 5.64 9.20 -6.60
CA ARG A 24 6.40 7.99 -6.27
C ARG A 24 5.78 7.21 -5.10
N THR A 25 5.38 7.90 -4.03
CA THR A 25 4.70 7.30 -2.88
C THR A 25 3.37 6.66 -3.32
N ILE A 26 2.56 7.38 -4.09
CA ILE A 26 1.27 6.90 -4.61
C ILE A 26 1.47 5.65 -5.48
N LYS A 27 2.36 5.70 -6.47
CA LYS A 27 2.67 4.56 -7.33
C LYS A 27 3.12 3.34 -6.52
N LEU A 28 3.87 3.56 -5.44
CA LEU A 28 4.40 2.46 -4.65
C LEU A 28 3.28 1.74 -3.91
N PHE A 29 2.42 2.49 -3.24
CA PHE A 29 1.32 1.91 -2.48
C PHE A 29 0.22 1.34 -3.38
N ILE A 30 0.00 1.90 -4.59
CA ILE A 30 -0.78 1.24 -5.64
C ILE A 30 -0.16 -0.11 -6.00
N SER A 31 1.15 -0.17 -6.24
CA SER A 31 1.83 -1.40 -6.63
C SER A 31 1.74 -2.47 -5.53
N LEU A 32 1.99 -2.08 -4.27
CA LEU A 32 1.88 -2.97 -3.12
C LEU A 32 0.45 -3.47 -2.90
N GLY A 33 -0.54 -2.57 -2.97
CA GLY A 33 -1.96 -2.93 -2.86
C GLY A 33 -2.40 -3.87 -3.98
N PHE A 34 -2.05 -3.54 -5.23
CA PHE A 34 -2.40 -4.36 -6.39
C PHE A 34 -1.80 -5.77 -6.31
N ILE A 35 -0.54 -5.91 -5.91
CA ILE A 35 0.10 -7.23 -5.75
C ILE A 35 -0.58 -8.03 -4.64
N ALA A 36 -0.83 -7.42 -3.49
CA ALA A 36 -1.49 -8.09 -2.36
C ALA A 36 -2.90 -8.56 -2.74
N GLU A 37 -3.70 -7.67 -3.33
CA GLU A 37 -5.08 -7.97 -3.73
C GLU A 37 -5.15 -8.97 -4.90
N SER A 38 -4.17 -8.99 -5.80
CA SER A 38 -4.07 -10.04 -6.81
C SER A 38 -3.85 -11.42 -6.17
N GLY A 39 -3.01 -11.50 -5.13
CA GLY A 39 -2.82 -12.71 -4.35
C GLY A 39 -4.09 -13.13 -3.61
N PHE A 40 -4.81 -12.17 -3.02
CA PHE A 40 -6.09 -12.44 -2.35
C PHE A 40 -7.21 -12.83 -3.29
N LEU A 41 -7.23 -12.28 -4.50
CA LEU A 41 -8.14 -12.69 -5.56
C LEU A 41 -7.91 -14.16 -5.90
N LEU A 42 -6.66 -14.57 -6.16
CA LEU A 42 -6.33 -15.97 -6.44
C LEU A 42 -6.72 -16.89 -5.28
N MET A 43 -6.39 -16.51 -4.04
CA MET A 43 -6.77 -17.27 -2.85
C MET A 43 -8.29 -17.38 -2.72
N GLY A 44 -9.02 -16.30 -2.97
CA GLY A 44 -10.48 -16.25 -2.91
C GLY A 44 -11.14 -17.11 -3.99
N LEU A 45 -10.56 -17.21 -5.18
CA LEU A 45 -11.06 -18.08 -6.24
C LEU A 45 -10.88 -19.56 -5.91
N ILE A 46 -9.83 -19.92 -5.17
CA ILE A 46 -9.55 -21.31 -4.77
C ILE A 46 -10.43 -21.72 -3.58
N LEU A 47 -10.54 -20.86 -2.56
CA LEU A 47 -11.27 -21.19 -1.33
C LEU A 47 -12.78 -20.97 -1.44
N PHE A 48 -13.21 -20.02 -2.27
CA PHE A 48 -14.60 -19.61 -2.44
C PHE A 48 -14.96 -19.49 -3.94
N PRO A 49 -14.97 -20.61 -4.67
CA PRO A 49 -15.22 -20.60 -6.12
C PRO A 49 -16.64 -20.14 -6.47
N ASP A 50 -17.62 -20.48 -5.63
CA ASP A 50 -19.05 -20.22 -5.88
C ASP A 50 -19.50 -18.80 -5.50
N ASN A 51 -18.62 -18.01 -4.89
CA ASN A 51 -18.94 -16.70 -4.34
C ASN A 51 -18.92 -15.61 -5.42
N GLY A 52 -20.10 -15.29 -5.94
CA GLY A 52 -20.37 -14.12 -6.79
C GLY A 52 -19.70 -14.11 -8.18
N PRO A 53 -20.13 -13.22 -9.09
CA PRO A 53 -19.60 -13.19 -10.46
C PRO A 53 -18.13 -12.73 -10.50
N LEU A 54 -17.30 -13.41 -11.28
CA LEU A 54 -15.85 -13.12 -11.41
C LEU A 54 -15.55 -11.66 -11.76
N VAL A 55 -16.35 -11.04 -12.64
CA VAL A 55 -16.16 -9.64 -13.06
C VAL A 55 -16.23 -8.70 -11.87
N TRP A 56 -17.18 -8.88 -10.96
CA TRP A 56 -17.33 -8.02 -9.78
C TRP A 56 -16.22 -8.25 -8.77
N ARG A 57 -15.73 -9.49 -8.64
CA ARG A 57 -14.57 -9.82 -7.81
C ARG A 57 -13.29 -9.16 -8.34
N LEU A 58 -13.10 -9.12 -9.66
CA LEU A 58 -11.97 -8.44 -10.30
C LEU A 58 -12.02 -6.92 -10.08
N VAL A 59 -13.18 -6.31 -10.32
CA VAL A 59 -13.37 -4.86 -10.12
C VAL A 59 -13.15 -4.50 -8.63
N TRP A 60 -13.65 -5.33 -7.72
CA TRP A 60 -13.45 -5.16 -6.28
C TRP A 60 -11.99 -5.26 -5.89
N ALA A 61 -11.37 -6.43 -6.12
CA ALA A 61 -10.02 -6.70 -5.65
C ALA A 61 -8.98 -5.81 -6.34
N LEU A 62 -9.03 -5.69 -7.66
CA LEU A 62 -7.97 -4.99 -8.40
C LEU A 62 -8.26 -3.49 -8.52
N GLY A 63 -9.52 -3.12 -8.78
CA GLY A 63 -9.93 -1.73 -8.96
C GLY A 63 -10.03 -1.00 -7.63
N LEU A 64 -10.98 -1.41 -6.78
CA LEU A 64 -11.30 -0.71 -5.54
C LEU A 64 -10.23 -0.93 -4.47
N CYS A 65 -9.84 -2.18 -4.20
CA CYS A 65 -8.87 -2.49 -3.17
C CYS A 65 -7.42 -2.32 -3.66
N GLY A 66 -7.10 -2.80 -4.86
CA GLY A 66 -5.73 -2.77 -5.37
C GLY A 66 -5.28 -1.35 -5.67
N ILE A 67 -5.94 -0.72 -6.65
CA ILE A 67 -5.59 0.62 -7.13
C ILE A 67 -6.18 1.69 -6.21
N GLY A 68 -7.46 1.62 -5.87
CA GLY A 68 -8.17 2.65 -5.10
C GLY A 68 -7.59 2.85 -3.71
N MET A 69 -7.57 1.79 -2.89
CA MET A 69 -6.97 1.84 -1.55
C MET A 69 -5.46 2.13 -1.63
N GLY A 70 -4.71 1.54 -2.57
CA GLY A 70 -3.29 1.85 -2.73
C GLY A 70 -3.02 3.34 -3.03
N ALA A 71 -3.84 3.97 -3.87
CA ALA A 71 -3.75 5.40 -4.17
C ALA A 71 -4.10 6.27 -2.96
N ALA A 72 -5.18 5.94 -2.26
CA ALA A 72 -5.62 6.65 -1.05
C ALA A 72 -4.56 6.57 0.07
N VAL A 73 -4.07 5.36 0.34
CA VAL A 73 -3.00 5.13 1.34
C VAL A 73 -1.75 5.90 0.94
N GLY A 74 -1.31 5.81 -0.32
CA GLY A 74 -0.10 6.51 -0.76
C GLY A 74 -0.21 8.04 -0.68
N GLY A 75 -1.36 8.61 -1.03
CA GLY A 75 -1.60 10.05 -0.90
C GLY A 75 -1.59 10.52 0.55
N LEU A 76 -2.33 9.84 1.43
CA LEU A 76 -2.42 10.18 2.85
C LEU A 76 -1.08 9.96 3.58
N THR A 77 -0.39 8.84 3.30
CA THR A 77 0.96 8.58 3.83
C THR A 77 1.94 9.65 3.38
N TYR A 78 1.87 10.13 2.14
CA TYR A 78 2.68 11.27 1.70
C TYR A 78 2.37 12.53 2.52
N LEU A 79 1.10 12.90 2.70
CA LEU A 79 0.72 14.09 3.47
C LEU A 79 1.28 14.06 4.90
N VAL A 80 1.24 12.90 5.55
CA VAL A 80 1.73 12.72 6.93
C VAL A 80 3.26 12.68 6.99
N SER A 81 3.93 12.16 5.96
CA SER A 81 5.39 11.98 5.93
C SER A 81 6.15 13.10 5.21
N ALA A 82 5.47 14.02 4.51
CA ALA A 82 6.08 15.02 3.64
C ALA A 82 7.07 15.93 4.39
N ARG A 83 6.77 16.28 5.64
CA ARG A 83 7.61 17.13 6.49
C ARG A 83 8.91 16.48 6.96
N PHE A 84 9.04 15.16 6.82
CA PHE A 84 10.21 14.44 7.28
C PHE A 84 11.21 14.25 6.14
N THR A 85 12.47 14.52 6.44
CA THR A 85 13.59 14.30 5.52
C THR A 85 13.75 12.79 5.31
N PRO A 86 13.71 12.31 4.05
CA PRO A 86 13.96 10.91 3.74
C PRO A 86 15.31 10.44 4.28
N GLY A 87 15.36 9.22 4.81
CA GLY A 87 16.51 8.69 5.55
C GLY A 87 16.50 9.01 7.05
N SER A 88 15.68 9.97 7.52
CA SER A 88 15.51 10.20 8.96
C SER A 88 14.64 9.12 9.61
N THR A 89 14.91 8.80 10.89
CA THR A 89 14.10 7.86 11.69
C THR A 89 12.61 8.25 11.70
N GLY A 90 12.33 9.55 11.76
CA GLY A 90 10.96 10.07 11.69
C GLY A 90 10.26 9.72 10.37
N ALA A 91 10.95 9.80 9.23
CA ALA A 91 10.38 9.42 7.95
C ALA A 91 10.03 7.92 7.90
N TYR A 92 10.90 7.04 8.41
CA TYR A 92 10.64 5.60 8.46
C TYR A 92 9.43 5.26 9.32
N ILE A 93 9.40 5.76 10.56
CA ILE A 93 8.32 5.45 11.51
C ILE A 93 7.00 6.00 10.98
N MET A 94 6.97 7.27 10.57
CA MET A 94 5.72 7.89 10.13
C MET A 94 5.18 7.26 8.86
N THR A 95 6.04 6.90 7.91
CA THR A 95 5.60 6.17 6.71
C THR A 95 5.03 4.82 7.12
N ALA A 96 5.77 4.00 7.89
CA ALA A 96 5.35 2.65 8.25
C ALA A 96 4.05 2.63 9.06
N VAL A 97 3.96 3.46 10.10
CA VAL A 97 2.79 3.53 10.98
C VAL A 97 1.58 4.05 10.23
N SER A 98 1.72 5.17 9.49
CA SER A 98 0.57 5.74 8.77
C SER A 98 0.05 4.79 7.70
N SER A 99 0.91 4.21 6.86
CA SER A 99 0.44 3.29 5.82
C SER A 99 -0.16 2.01 6.40
N THR A 100 0.42 1.46 7.48
CA THR A 100 -0.14 0.27 8.15
C THR A 100 -1.53 0.56 8.70
N LEU A 101 -1.72 1.69 9.38
CA LEU A 101 -3.02 2.09 9.91
C LEU A 101 -4.03 2.34 8.79
N LEU A 102 -3.65 3.05 7.74
CA LEU A 102 -4.53 3.37 6.62
C LEU A 102 -4.97 2.11 5.86
N PHE A 103 -4.03 1.18 5.56
CA PHE A 103 -4.39 -0.12 5.00
C PHE A 103 -5.29 -0.92 5.94
N SER A 104 -5.03 -0.88 7.25
CA SER A 104 -5.88 -1.56 8.24
C SER A 104 -7.30 -1.03 8.22
N VAL A 105 -7.49 0.30 8.17
CA VAL A 105 -8.81 0.93 8.06
C VAL A 105 -9.51 0.54 6.77
N CYS A 106 -8.82 0.61 5.63
CA CYS A 106 -9.38 0.20 4.35
C CYS A 106 -9.74 -1.29 4.34
N GLN A 107 -8.93 -2.14 4.96
CA GLN A 107 -9.22 -3.56 5.12
C GLN A 107 -10.46 -3.81 5.98
N THR A 108 -10.62 -3.11 7.10
CA THR A 108 -11.83 -3.20 7.94
C THR A 108 -13.06 -2.76 7.17
N LEU A 109 -12.95 -1.71 6.34
CA LEU A 109 -14.03 -1.27 5.47
C LEU A 109 -14.39 -2.35 4.44
N CYS A 110 -13.40 -2.97 3.79
CA CYS A 110 -13.63 -4.05 2.84
C CYS A 110 -14.29 -5.27 3.50
N TRP A 111 -13.86 -5.63 4.71
CA TRP A 111 -14.51 -6.67 5.50
C TRP A 111 -15.97 -6.29 5.81
N GLY A 112 -16.20 -5.06 6.27
CA GLY A 112 -17.53 -4.58 6.63
C GLY A 112 -18.50 -4.58 5.43
N LEU A 113 -18.01 -4.24 4.25
CA LEU A 113 -18.81 -4.31 3.02
C LEU A 113 -19.06 -5.76 2.59
N ASP A 114 -18.05 -6.63 2.63
CA ASP A 114 -18.23 -8.04 2.26
C ASP A 114 -19.19 -8.77 3.22
N HIS A 115 -19.09 -8.48 4.52
CA HIS A 115 -19.82 -9.15 5.59
C HIS A 115 -21.22 -8.59 5.82
N ASN A 116 -21.36 -7.25 5.92
CA ASN A 116 -22.64 -6.64 6.33
C ASN A 116 -23.50 -6.20 5.15
N VAL A 117 -22.90 -5.88 3.99
CA VAL A 117 -23.65 -5.45 2.79
C VAL A 117 -24.03 -6.67 1.93
N GLY A 118 -23.63 -7.88 2.32
CA GLY A 118 -24.08 -9.14 1.72
C GLY A 118 -23.47 -9.42 0.34
N LEU A 119 -22.33 -8.82 0.02
CA LEU A 119 -21.61 -9.10 -1.23
C LEU A 119 -21.02 -10.51 -1.20
N ASN A 120 -20.45 -10.89 -0.06
CA ASN A 120 -19.91 -12.22 0.24
C ASN A 120 -19.00 -12.80 -0.86
N TYR A 121 -18.12 -12.00 -1.45
CA TYR A 121 -17.22 -12.43 -2.53
C TYR A 121 -15.96 -13.13 -2.01
N TRP A 122 -15.64 -12.94 -0.74
CA TRP A 122 -14.31 -13.21 -0.20
C TRP A 122 -14.30 -14.09 1.05
N GLY A 123 -15.44 -14.68 1.39
CA GLY A 123 -15.51 -15.57 2.52
C GLY A 123 -15.64 -14.88 3.86
N SER A 124 -16.05 -13.61 3.91
CA SER A 124 -16.13 -12.89 5.19
C SER A 124 -17.22 -13.43 6.10
N ILE A 125 -18.22 -14.14 5.58
CA ILE A 125 -19.28 -14.78 6.37
C ILE A 125 -18.81 -16.17 6.84
N GLU A 126 -18.18 -16.93 5.95
CA GLU A 126 -17.76 -18.31 6.15
C GLU A 126 -16.48 -18.40 7.00
N MET A 127 -15.50 -17.52 6.75
CA MET A 127 -14.20 -17.47 7.42
C MET A 127 -13.78 -16.02 7.76
N PRO A 128 -14.50 -15.31 8.65
CA PRO A 128 -14.23 -13.91 8.98
C PRO A 128 -12.81 -13.68 9.52
N LEU A 129 -12.31 -14.60 10.35
CA LEU A 129 -10.97 -14.51 10.92
C LEU A 129 -9.88 -14.56 9.85
N LEU A 130 -10.04 -15.43 8.84
CA LEU A 130 -9.08 -15.52 7.74
C LEU A 130 -9.04 -14.21 6.95
N PHE A 131 -10.21 -13.61 6.70
CA PHE A 131 -10.30 -12.33 6.01
C PHE A 131 -9.59 -11.21 6.77
N LEU A 132 -9.77 -11.13 8.09
CA LEU A 132 -9.14 -10.11 8.92
C LEU A 132 -7.63 -10.34 9.06
N ILE A 133 -7.20 -11.57 9.37
CA ILE A 133 -5.79 -11.90 9.59
C ILE A 133 -4.98 -11.65 8.33
N LYS A 134 -5.42 -12.14 7.15
CA LYS A 134 -4.67 -11.94 5.90
C LYS A 134 -4.53 -10.45 5.57
N GLY A 135 -5.58 -9.66 5.82
CA GLY A 135 -5.61 -8.25 5.50
C GLY A 135 -4.73 -7.42 6.43
N TYR A 136 -4.83 -7.61 7.75
CA TYR A 136 -4.00 -6.89 8.71
C TYR A 136 -2.51 -7.30 8.62
N THR A 137 -2.22 -8.57 8.32
CA THR A 137 -0.83 -9.01 8.08
C THR A 137 -0.27 -8.37 6.81
N ALA A 138 -1.04 -8.34 5.72
CA ALA A 138 -0.62 -7.63 4.50
C ALA A 138 -0.47 -6.12 4.72
N ALA A 139 -1.35 -5.49 5.50
CA ALA A 139 -1.24 -4.07 5.85
C ALA A 139 0.09 -3.77 6.58
N LEU A 140 0.46 -4.60 7.55
CA LEU A 140 1.72 -4.47 8.28
C LEU A 140 2.92 -4.68 7.37
N ILE A 141 2.92 -5.74 6.55
CA ILE A 141 3.99 -6.02 5.59
C ILE A 141 4.15 -4.88 4.60
N ALA A 142 3.04 -4.41 4.00
CA ALA A 142 3.04 -3.32 3.04
C ALA A 142 3.52 -2.01 3.67
N GLY A 143 3.19 -1.74 4.94
CA GLY A 143 3.66 -0.55 5.63
C GLY A 143 5.16 -0.57 5.93
N ILE A 144 5.68 -1.68 6.45
CA ILE A 144 7.12 -1.84 6.70
C ILE A 144 7.89 -1.79 5.38
N LEU A 145 7.44 -2.54 4.38
CA LEU A 145 8.08 -2.63 3.07
C LEU A 145 8.03 -1.28 2.33
N GLY A 146 6.88 -0.60 2.34
CA GLY A 146 6.70 0.72 1.76
C GLY A 146 7.60 1.77 2.42
N SER A 147 7.69 1.74 3.74
CA SER A 147 8.61 2.60 4.50
C SER A 147 10.07 2.36 4.13
N PHE A 148 10.49 1.09 4.06
CA PHE A 148 11.83 0.72 3.66
C PHE A 148 12.15 1.16 2.22
N LEU A 149 11.24 0.91 1.27
CA LEU A 149 11.43 1.23 -0.14
C LEU A 149 11.51 2.74 -0.41
N LEU A 150 10.76 3.55 0.34
CA LEU A 150 10.76 5.02 0.18
C LEU A 150 11.91 5.70 0.90
N ASN A 151 12.26 5.24 2.11
CA ASN A 151 13.16 5.99 2.99
C ASN A 151 14.59 5.44 3.00
N SER A 152 14.83 4.19 2.56
CA SER A 152 16.18 3.61 2.51
C SER A 152 16.90 3.91 1.20
N VAL A 153 18.23 3.99 1.27
CA VAL A 153 19.09 4.21 0.10
C VAL A 153 18.98 3.02 -0.86
N THR A 154 19.00 1.79 -0.34
CA THR A 154 18.88 0.55 -1.13
C THR A 154 17.51 0.46 -1.80
N GLY A 155 16.44 0.74 -1.05
CA GLY A 155 15.07 0.76 -1.57
C GLY A 155 14.86 1.84 -2.63
N ALA A 156 15.41 3.03 -2.40
CA ALA A 156 15.31 4.12 -3.35
C ALA A 156 16.04 3.80 -4.67
N ARG A 157 17.21 3.16 -4.60
CA ARG A 157 17.94 2.66 -5.78
C ARG A 157 17.19 1.54 -6.50
N PHE A 158 16.58 0.62 -5.75
CA PHE A 158 15.79 -0.46 -6.33
C PHE A 158 14.60 0.08 -7.14
N LEU A 159 13.83 1.00 -6.54
CA LEU A 159 12.73 1.67 -7.23
C LEU A 159 13.22 2.45 -8.47
N ALA A 160 14.34 3.17 -8.39
CA ALA A 160 14.87 3.90 -9.56
C ALA A 160 15.29 2.98 -10.73
N ARG A 161 15.62 1.70 -10.46
CA ARG A 161 15.89 0.71 -11.53
C ARG A 161 14.62 0.21 -12.21
N LEU A 162 13.51 0.19 -11.48
CA LEU A 162 12.19 -0.07 -12.03
C LEU A 162 11.76 1.22 -12.74
N LYS A 163 12.05 1.36 -14.05
CA LYS A 163 11.78 2.55 -14.91
C LYS A 163 10.33 3.11 -14.89
N VAL A 164 9.46 2.56 -14.04
CA VAL A 164 8.09 2.97 -13.74
C VAL A 164 8.02 4.01 -12.60
N PHE A 165 9.07 4.12 -11.77
CA PHE A 165 9.15 4.92 -10.55
C PHE A 165 10.05 6.15 -10.63
#